data_AF-A0A7J3DAY3-F1
#
_entry.id   AF-A0A7J3DAY3-F1
#
_cell.length_a   1.000
_cell.length_b   1.000
_cell.length_c   1.000
_cell.angle_alpha   90.00
_cell.angle_beta   90.00
_cell.angle_gamma   90.00
#
_symmetry.space_group_name_H-M   'P 1'
#
loop_
_entity.id
_entity.type
_entity.pdbx_description
1 polymer ?
#
loop_
_entity_poly.entity_id
_entity_poly.type
_entity_poly.pdbx_seq_one_letter_code
_entity_poly.pdbx_strand_id
1 'polypeptide(L)' 'MYGYWGKILKIDLNTNKVSTQEFDEEFAKKWLGGVGFG' A
#
# COMPACT_ATOMS: atom_id res chain seq x y z
N MET A 1 -8.08 6.30 -9.99
CA MET A 1 -7.37 5.01 -9.83
C MET A 1 -8.34 3.85 -10.01
N TYR A 2 -8.16 3.08 -11.09
CA TYR A 2 -8.91 1.84 -11.37
C TYR A 2 -7.94 0.66 -11.29
N GLY A 3 -8.33 -0.44 -10.65
CA GLY A 3 -7.49 -1.65 -10.47
C GLY A 3 -6.71 -1.72 -9.15
N TYR A 4 -6.29 -0.58 -8.57
CA TYR A 4 -5.72 -0.53 -7.21
C TYR A 4 -6.72 0.03 -6.21
N TRP A 5 -6.74 -0.54 -5.00
CA TRP A 5 -7.53 -0.03 -3.87
C TRP A 5 -7.00 1.27 -3.28
N GLY A 6 -5.76 1.67 -3.61
CA GLY A 6 -5.11 2.84 -3.03
C GLY A 6 -4.77 2.70 -1.55
N LYS A 7 -4.77 1.47 -1.02
CA LYS A 7 -4.59 1.17 0.40
C LYS A 7 -3.61 0.02 0.61
N ILE A 8 -2.79 0.15 1.64
CA ILE A 8 -1.84 -0.87 2.13
C ILE A 8 -2.15 -1.10 3.61
N LEU A 9 -2.41 -2.35 3.98
CA LEU A 9 -2.54 -2.74 5.39
C LEU A 9 -1.15 -2.88 6.01
N LYS A 10 -0.93 -2.19 7.13
CA LYS A 10 0.31 -2.27 7.91
C LYS A 10 0.01 -2.82 9.30
N ILE A 11 0.73 -3.88 9.66
CA ILE A 11 0.65 -4.55 10.96
C ILE A 11 2.02 -4.43 11.63
N ASP A 12 2.06 -3.78 12.78
CA ASP A 12 3.22 -3.81 13.66
C ASP A 12 3.02 -4.90 14.72
N LEU A 13 3.85 -5.94 14.67
CA LEU A 13 3.76 -7.10 15.55
C LEU A 13 4.34 -6.86 16.95
N ASN A 14 5.17 -5.83 17.13
CA ASN A 14 5.70 -5.48 18.46
C ASN A 14 4.65 -4.77 19.31
N THR A 15 3.79 -3.98 18.67
CA THR A 15 2.78 -3.14 19.34
C THR A 15 1.34 -3.62 19.12
N ASN A 16 1.15 -4.70 18.33
CA ASN A 16 -0.16 -5.16 17.85
C ASN A 16 -0.97 -4.08 17.12
N LYS A 17 -0.29 -3.09 16.54
CA LYS A 17 -0.97 -1.97 15.88
C LYS A 17 -1.36 -2.34 14.45
N VAL A 18 -2.64 -2.16 14.13
CA VAL A 18 -3.18 -2.28 12.77
C VAL A 18 -3.47 -0.89 12.22
N SER A 19 -2.99 -0.61 11.01
CA SER A 19 -3.20 0.68 10.35
C SER A 19 -3.34 0.52 8.84
N THR A 20 -3.96 1.51 8.20
CA THR A 20 -4.06 1.58 6.74
C THR A 20 -3.26 2.78 6.25
N GLN A 21 -2.36 2.55 5.29
CA GLN A 21 -1.69 3.61 4.56
C GLN A 21 -2.37 3.79 3.20
N GLU A 22 -2.67 5.03 2.84
CA GLU A 22 -3.16 5.38 1.51
C GLU A 22 -1.99 5.71 0.56
N PHE A 23 -2.18 5.45 -0.73
CA PHE A 23 -1.25 5.83 -1.80
C PHE A 23 -2.02 6.33 -3.01
N ASP A 24 -1.37 7.15 -3.82
CA ASP A 24 -1.97 7.79 -4.98
C ASP A 24 -1.73 7.03 -6.28
N GLU A 25 -2.35 7.54 -7.35
CA GLU A 25 -2.23 6.95 -8.67
C GLU A 25 -0.82 7.09 -9.26
N GLU A 26 -0.05 8.12 -8.86
CA GLU A 26 1.32 8.32 -9.33
C GLU A 26 2.26 7.24 -8.79
N PHE A 27 2.14 6.91 -7.51
CA PHE A 27 2.86 5.79 -6.89
C PHE A 27 2.53 4.47 -7.59
N ALA A 28 1.24 4.22 -7.85
CA ALA A 28 0.79 3.02 -8.55
C ALA A 28 1.36 2.91 -9.97
N LYS A 29 1.39 4.02 -10.73
CA LYS A 29 1.96 4.05 -12.09
C LYS A 29 3.46 3.84 -12.10
N LYS A 30 4.18 4.39 -11.12
CA LYS A 30 5.63 4.26 -11.03
C LYS A 30 6.07 2.83 -10.75
N TRP A 31 5.31 2.13 -9.91
CA TRP A 31 5.76 0.85 -9.34
C TRP A 31 4.93 -0.36 -9.77
N LEU A 32 3.78 -0.18 -10.42
CA LEU A 32 2.90 -1.22 -10.97
C LEU A 32 2.36 -2.28 -9.98
N GLY A 33 2.81 -2.30 -8.72
CA GLY A 33 2.38 -3.28 -7.71
C GLY A 33 3.31 -4.48 -7.57
N GLY A 34 2.91 -5.44 -6.72
CA GLY A 34 3.66 -6.67 -6.50
C GLY A 34 5.10 -6.40 -6.05
N VAL A 35 6.07 -6.93 -6.79
CA VAL A 35 7.51 -6.75 -6.53
C VAL A 35 7.91 -5.28 -6.53
N GLY A 36 7.26 -4.42 -7.33
CA GLY A 36 7.60 -2.99 -7.36
C GLY A 36 7.18 -2.21 -6.11
N PHE A 37 6.28 -2.76 -5.27
CA PHE A 37 5.89 -2.14 -3.99
C PHE A 37 6.76 -2.60 -2.81
N GLY A 38 7.50 -3.70 -2.98
CA GLY A 38 8.30 -4.36 -1.94
C GLY A 38 9.72 -3.87 -1.85
#